data_AF-A0A2W5TD06-F1
#
_entry.id   AF-A0A2W5TD06-F1
#
_cell.length_a   1.000
_cell.length_b   1.000
_cell.length_c   1.000
_cell.angle_alpha   90.00
_cell.angle_beta   90.00
_cell.angle_gamma   90.00
#
_symmetry.space_group_name_H-M   'P 1'
#
loop_
_entity.id
_entity.type
_entity.pdbx_description
1 polymer ?
#
loop_
_entity_poly.entity_id
_entity_poly.type
_entity_poly.pdbx_seq_one_letter_code
_entity_poly.pdbx_strand_id
1 'polypeptide(L)'
;MLTAVSLLVLAAYDVPVQPPPGDLPSLDWNQPVFCVQLQPTKKVPSGSYRVQCNAPYRQCLASPNTVLVDGVESAEPLSRIHLGCASVLDDTTRRAMEEQWPVYEAVAETPAGWYRDDRGRVVQVNFDLGRRVYLGGSWAPYYRPDGTGSLGRAKVEFSANVHVIPERGNVQHRMRFLDTQVWLGASPRDIRFEGSVFRYEWGARLTHSPLWVTTFFGKPRRTDIPLNFGFGLEVARIEYLNGASFVSIAEFDGAVDIWRSNDLESFIRLRLGPAAEYDVVARGVGLRPTVALDADFTFDENGFHHLIANAAAEKLYFTPRVEGRSLHPSRLRFKLAYEVILFSINDYPLTLVVDGRGTWRDDVVGMTGWEFSANAGLRFSLWAPARYSSRQLRVGGEPLPAPSVKSE
;
A
#
# COMPACT_ATOMS: atom_id res chain seq x y z
N MET A 1 40.14 36.77 -23.05
CA MET A 1 39.64 35.46 -22.59
C MET A 1 38.36 35.18 -23.35
N LEU A 2 38.41 34.33 -24.38
CA LEU A 2 37.26 33.91 -25.18
C LEU A 2 36.70 32.62 -24.58
N THR A 3 35.49 32.69 -24.02
CA THR A 3 34.71 31.54 -23.57
C THR A 3 34.16 30.81 -24.79
N ALA A 4 34.71 29.64 -25.09
CA ALA A 4 34.19 28.73 -26.11
C ALA A 4 32.89 28.09 -25.59
N VAL A 5 31.75 28.60 -26.04
CA VAL A 5 30.46 27.93 -25.91
C VAL A 5 30.48 26.74 -26.88
N SER A 6 30.70 25.54 -26.36
CA SER A 6 30.54 24.31 -27.14
C SER A 6 29.05 24.07 -27.37
N LEU A 7 28.53 24.54 -28.51
CA LEU A 7 27.26 24.06 -29.04
C LEU A 7 27.42 22.60 -29.46
N LEU A 8 26.96 21.69 -28.61
CA LEU A 8 26.71 20.30 -28.96
C LEU A 8 25.56 20.28 -29.97
N VAL A 9 25.91 20.31 -31.26
CA VAL A 9 24.97 20.05 -32.35
C VAL A 9 24.66 18.56 -32.31
N LEU A 10 23.47 18.19 -31.83
CA LEU A 10 22.94 16.84 -32.02
C LEU A 10 22.82 16.62 -33.53
N ALA A 11 23.47 15.58 -34.05
CA ALA A 11 23.36 15.22 -35.46
C ALA A 11 21.89 14.85 -35.75
N ALA A 12 21.27 15.58 -36.67
CA ALA A 12 19.94 15.26 -37.18
C ALA A 12 20.08 14.12 -38.20
N TYR A 13 19.43 13.00 -37.92
CA TYR A 13 19.35 11.86 -38.83
C TYR A 13 18.12 11.99 -39.71
N ASP A 14 18.30 11.84 -41.02
CA ASP A 14 17.20 11.81 -41.99
C ASP A 14 16.57 10.41 -42.02
N VAL A 15 15.94 10.04 -40.89
CA VAL A 15 15.27 8.75 -40.70
C VAL A 15 13.80 9.03 -40.36
N PRO A 16 12.84 8.54 -41.18
CA PRO A 16 11.42 8.75 -40.94
C PRO A 16 10.92 7.91 -39.77
N VAL A 17 10.08 8.50 -38.92
CA VAL A 17 9.29 7.76 -37.92
C VAL A 17 7.98 7.29 -38.55
N GLN A 18 7.75 5.98 -38.50
CA GLN A 18 6.61 5.31 -39.13
C GLN A 18 5.55 4.94 -38.08
N PRO A 19 4.25 4.90 -38.42
CA PRO A 19 3.25 4.33 -37.52
C PRO A 19 3.53 2.85 -37.26
N PRO A 20 3.24 2.33 -36.05
CA PRO A 20 3.44 0.92 -35.74
C PRO A 20 2.50 0.03 -36.57
N PRO A 21 2.89 -1.22 -36.89
CA PRO A 21 2.07 -2.16 -37.64
C PRO A 21 0.86 -2.72 -36.85
N GLY A 22 0.72 -2.38 -35.56
CA GLY A 22 -0.35 -2.82 -34.67
C GLY A 22 -0.54 -1.85 -33.52
N ASP A 23 -0.81 -2.37 -32.32
CA ASP A 23 -0.91 -1.56 -31.11
C ASP A 23 0.38 -0.77 -30.87
N LEU A 24 0.24 0.44 -30.29
CA LEU A 24 1.36 1.33 -30.03
C LEU A 24 2.32 0.67 -29.01
N PRO A 25 3.56 0.32 -29.41
CA PRO A 25 4.51 -0.31 -28.51
C PRO A 25 5.00 0.70 -27.46
N SER A 26 5.61 0.21 -26.38
CA SER A 26 6.23 1.06 -25.36
C SER A 26 7.73 0.80 -25.26
N LEU A 27 8.51 1.85 -24.98
CA LEU A 27 9.92 1.73 -24.63
C LEU A 27 10.05 0.96 -23.29
N ASP A 28 11.07 0.11 -23.19
CA ASP A 28 11.33 -0.69 -21.99
C ASP A 28 12.07 0.15 -20.94
N TRP A 29 11.47 0.31 -19.77
CA TRP A 29 12.05 1.04 -18.64
C TRP A 29 13.46 0.57 -18.24
N ASN A 30 13.75 -0.72 -18.43
CA ASN A 30 15.02 -1.31 -17.99
C ASN A 30 16.11 -1.27 -19.07
N GLN A 31 15.85 -0.64 -20.21
CA GLN A 31 16.82 -0.51 -21.29
C GLN A 31 17.25 0.94 -21.47
N PRO A 32 18.48 1.19 -21.95
CA PRO A 32 18.93 2.53 -22.26
C PRO A 32 18.03 3.21 -23.29
N VAL A 33 17.71 4.48 -23.04
CA VAL A 33 16.93 5.33 -23.93
C VAL A 33 17.80 6.50 -24.37
N PHE A 34 17.85 6.74 -25.68
CA PHE A 34 18.72 7.76 -26.28
C PHE A 34 17.91 8.93 -26.85
N CYS A 35 18.42 10.14 -26.72
CA CYS A 35 17.82 11.29 -27.38
C CYS A 35 18.40 11.46 -28.77
N VAL A 36 17.53 11.38 -29.77
CA VAL A 36 17.90 11.43 -31.17
C VAL A 36 17.05 12.46 -31.89
N GLN A 37 17.68 13.20 -32.78
CA GLN A 37 17.03 14.11 -33.68
C GLN A 37 16.70 13.33 -34.98
N LEU A 38 15.43 13.01 -35.19
CA LEU A 38 14.92 12.28 -36.36
C LEU A 38 14.17 13.23 -37.30
N GLN A 39 13.67 12.70 -38.42
CA GLN A 39 12.86 13.50 -39.34
C GLN A 39 11.61 14.04 -38.62
N PRO A 40 11.36 15.37 -38.65
CA PRO A 40 10.18 15.96 -38.05
C PRO A 40 8.88 15.38 -38.60
N THR A 41 7.90 15.19 -37.73
CA THR A 41 6.55 14.74 -38.11
C THR A 41 5.53 15.82 -37.76
N LYS A 42 4.28 15.65 -38.21
CA LYS A 42 3.18 16.54 -37.77
C LYS A 42 2.94 16.45 -36.26
N LYS A 43 3.16 15.27 -35.67
CA LYS A 43 3.01 15.04 -34.22
C LYS A 43 4.18 15.61 -33.43
N VAL A 44 5.40 15.53 -33.96
CA VAL A 44 6.63 16.01 -33.31
C VAL A 44 7.39 16.92 -34.27
N PRO A 45 6.99 18.20 -34.40
CA PRO A 45 7.64 19.16 -35.29
C PRO A 45 9.08 19.47 -34.90
N SER A 46 9.43 19.30 -33.62
CA SER A 46 10.82 19.47 -33.18
C SER A 46 11.75 18.41 -33.76
N GLY A 47 11.22 17.24 -34.18
CA GLY A 47 12.00 16.06 -34.55
C GLY A 47 12.77 15.41 -33.38
N SER A 48 12.49 15.80 -32.14
CA SER A 48 13.18 15.31 -30.95
C SER A 48 12.50 14.08 -30.37
N TYR A 49 13.20 12.94 -30.41
CA TYR A 49 12.65 11.65 -29.96
C TYR A 49 13.54 10.97 -28.91
N ARG A 50 12.88 10.19 -28.04
CA ARG A 50 13.46 9.12 -27.25
C ARG A 50 13.48 7.85 -28.09
N VAL A 51 14.64 7.25 -28.26
CA VAL A 51 14.82 6.08 -29.14
C VAL A 51 15.41 4.90 -28.36
N GLN A 52 14.85 3.72 -28.62
CA GLN A 52 15.39 2.45 -28.17
C GLN A 52 15.42 1.47 -29.35
N CYS A 53 16.59 0.96 -29.69
CA CYS A 53 16.79 0.05 -30.82
C CYS A 53 17.00 -1.39 -30.36
N ASN A 54 16.44 -2.34 -31.11
CA ASN A 54 16.56 -3.76 -30.83
C ASN A 54 17.31 -4.46 -31.98
N ALA A 55 18.55 -4.88 -31.72
CA ALA A 55 19.41 -5.50 -32.71
C ALA A 55 18.86 -6.81 -33.31
N PRO A 56 18.36 -7.77 -32.52
CA PRO A 56 17.73 -8.99 -33.05
C PRO A 56 16.63 -8.75 -34.09
N TYR A 57 15.81 -7.71 -33.90
CA TYR A 57 14.70 -7.39 -34.82
C TYR A 57 15.05 -6.31 -35.85
N ARG A 58 16.25 -5.74 -35.79
CA ARG A 58 16.71 -4.62 -36.64
C ARG A 58 15.65 -3.51 -36.77
N GLN A 59 15.10 -3.08 -35.66
CA GLN A 59 14.10 -2.01 -35.60
C GLN A 59 14.32 -1.12 -34.39
N CYS A 60 13.83 0.11 -34.45
CA CYS A 60 13.83 1.04 -33.34
C CYS A 60 12.42 1.51 -33.00
N LEU A 61 12.23 1.84 -31.74
CA LEU A 61 11.03 2.48 -31.21
C LEU A 61 11.36 3.93 -30.88
N ALA A 62 10.49 4.85 -31.27
CA ALA A 62 10.65 6.28 -31.05
C ALA A 62 9.42 6.89 -30.38
N SER A 63 9.63 7.53 -29.24
CA SER A 63 8.60 8.30 -28.53
C SER A 63 8.94 9.79 -28.56
N PRO A 64 7.94 10.69 -28.62
CA PRO A 64 8.15 12.11 -28.36
C PRO A 64 8.84 12.34 -27.00
N ASN A 65 9.55 13.47 -26.86
CA ASN A 65 10.19 13.89 -25.61
C ASN A 65 9.25 14.67 -24.65
N THR A 66 8.06 15.04 -25.11
CA THR A 66 7.07 15.81 -24.36
C THR A 66 5.68 15.20 -24.51
N VAL A 67 4.74 15.66 -23.68
CA VAL A 67 3.33 15.27 -23.78
C VAL A 67 2.73 15.82 -25.08
N LEU A 68 1.85 15.04 -25.70
CA LEU A 68 1.08 15.46 -26.87
C LEU A 68 -0.24 16.10 -26.43
N VAL A 69 -0.47 17.35 -26.85
CA VAL A 69 -1.74 18.07 -26.69
C VAL A 69 -2.37 18.20 -28.07
N ASP A 70 -3.63 17.76 -28.21
CA ASP A 70 -4.33 17.69 -29.49
C ASP A 70 -3.57 16.92 -30.59
N GLY A 71 -2.79 15.91 -30.17
CA GLY A 71 -1.99 15.07 -31.06
C GLY A 71 -0.67 15.70 -31.53
N VAL A 72 -0.28 16.84 -30.97
CA VAL A 72 0.95 17.56 -31.31
C VAL A 72 1.80 17.78 -30.06
N GLU A 73 3.11 17.72 -30.24
CA GLU A 73 4.13 18.03 -29.26
C GLU A 73 3.83 19.32 -28.51
N SER A 74 3.82 19.25 -27.19
CA SER A 74 3.64 20.40 -26.31
C SER A 74 4.94 20.78 -25.60
N ALA A 75 4.90 21.86 -24.82
CA ALA A 75 5.99 22.25 -23.93
C ALA A 75 6.02 21.45 -22.62
N GLU A 76 5.01 20.62 -22.33
CA GLU A 76 4.92 19.86 -21.09
C GLU A 76 5.88 18.66 -21.12
N PRO A 77 6.88 18.60 -20.22
CA PRO A 77 7.83 17.49 -20.21
C PRO A 77 7.16 16.19 -19.76
N LEU A 78 7.66 15.06 -20.25
CA LEU A 78 7.23 13.76 -19.76
C LEU A 78 7.58 13.59 -18.27
N SER A 79 6.60 13.18 -17.47
CA SER A 79 6.82 12.81 -16.07
C SER A 79 7.17 11.33 -15.93
N ARG A 80 7.85 10.96 -14.83
CA ARG A 80 8.21 9.57 -14.49
C ARG A 80 8.92 8.82 -15.63
N ILE A 81 9.87 9.48 -16.29
CA ILE A 81 10.80 8.88 -17.26
C ILE A 81 12.10 8.47 -16.58
N HIS A 82 12.93 7.65 -17.24
CA HIS A 82 14.28 7.38 -16.76
C HIS A 82 15.07 8.71 -16.68
N LEU A 83 16.11 8.78 -15.83
CA LEU A 83 16.88 10.02 -15.55
C LEU A 83 17.47 10.60 -16.85
N GLY A 84 16.70 11.44 -17.55
CA GLY A 84 17.02 11.91 -18.89
C GLY A 84 17.05 10.79 -19.93
N CYS A 85 17.47 11.16 -21.13
CA CYS A 85 17.87 10.25 -22.20
C CYS A 85 19.37 10.47 -22.42
N ALA A 86 20.11 9.42 -22.74
CA ALA A 86 21.53 9.56 -23.06
C ALA A 86 21.70 10.28 -24.40
N SER A 87 22.61 11.26 -24.45
CA SER A 87 22.96 11.97 -25.69
C SER A 87 24.03 11.24 -26.51
N VAL A 88 24.80 10.36 -25.86
CA VAL A 88 25.82 9.53 -26.51
C VAL A 88 25.17 8.20 -26.91
N LEU A 89 25.02 7.98 -28.21
CA LEU A 89 24.43 6.74 -28.74
C LEU A 89 25.34 5.54 -28.44
N ASP A 90 24.74 4.43 -28.02
CA ASP A 90 25.43 3.14 -28.01
C ASP A 90 25.68 2.64 -29.45
N ASP A 91 26.49 1.59 -29.57
CA ASP A 91 26.85 1.04 -30.88
C ASP A 91 25.64 0.49 -31.64
N THR A 92 24.64 -0.03 -30.92
CA THR A 92 23.41 -0.53 -31.52
C THR A 92 22.60 0.59 -32.16
N THR A 93 22.33 1.66 -31.40
CA THR A 93 21.54 2.80 -31.87
C THR A 93 22.28 3.54 -32.98
N ARG A 94 23.60 3.72 -32.84
CA ARG A 94 24.43 4.33 -33.90
C ARG A 94 24.33 3.56 -35.21
N ARG A 95 24.55 2.23 -35.17
CA ARG A 95 24.42 1.36 -36.35
C ARG A 95 23.01 1.41 -36.92
N ALA A 96 21.98 1.43 -36.09
CA ALA A 96 20.61 1.51 -36.53
C ALA A 96 20.31 2.81 -37.29
N MET A 97 20.87 3.94 -36.86
CA MET A 97 20.73 5.22 -37.56
C MET A 97 21.54 5.26 -38.87
N GLU A 98 22.76 4.74 -38.88
CA GLU A 98 23.63 4.65 -40.07
C GLU A 98 23.06 3.72 -41.15
N GLU A 99 22.51 2.58 -40.75
CA GLU A 99 21.89 1.60 -41.64
C GLU A 99 20.40 1.89 -41.92
N GLN A 100 19.85 2.99 -41.38
CA GLN A 100 18.46 3.41 -41.53
C GLN A 100 17.44 2.30 -41.22
N TRP A 101 17.60 1.65 -40.06
CA TRP A 101 16.61 0.67 -39.59
C TRP A 101 15.23 1.32 -39.48
N PRO A 102 14.14 0.55 -39.69
CA PRO A 102 12.79 1.06 -39.49
C PRO A 102 12.60 1.56 -38.05
N VAL A 103 12.11 2.79 -37.94
CA VAL A 103 11.79 3.44 -36.66
C VAL A 103 10.27 3.59 -36.55
N TYR A 104 9.67 2.98 -35.53
CA TYR A 104 8.23 3.01 -35.31
C TYR A 104 7.86 3.94 -34.14
N GLU A 105 6.72 4.62 -34.25
CA GLU A 105 6.16 5.38 -33.13
C GLU A 105 5.91 4.46 -31.94
N ALA A 106 6.19 4.96 -30.74
CA ALA A 106 6.05 4.25 -29.48
C ALA A 106 5.67 5.21 -28.34
N VAL A 107 5.23 4.64 -27.23
CA VAL A 107 5.01 5.33 -25.96
C VAL A 107 6.32 5.33 -25.16
N ALA A 108 6.68 6.48 -24.59
CA ALA A 108 7.85 6.60 -23.72
C ALA A 108 7.78 5.62 -22.55
N GLU A 109 8.95 5.27 -22.03
CA GLU A 109 9.07 4.31 -20.94
C GLU A 109 8.37 4.80 -19.66
N THR A 110 7.87 3.85 -18.86
CA THR A 110 7.35 4.11 -17.51
C THR A 110 7.82 3.09 -16.50
N PRO A 111 8.05 3.50 -15.24
CA PRO A 111 8.39 2.57 -14.18
C PRO A 111 7.23 1.63 -13.89
N ALA A 112 7.52 0.47 -13.30
CA ALA A 112 6.47 -0.45 -12.90
C ALA A 112 5.48 0.21 -11.92
N GLY A 113 4.20 -0.12 -12.06
CA GLY A 113 3.09 0.51 -11.33
C GLY A 113 2.52 1.76 -11.99
N TRP A 114 3.10 2.20 -13.10
CA TRP A 114 2.63 3.33 -13.90
C TRP A 114 2.33 2.87 -15.32
N TYR A 115 1.27 3.42 -15.89
CA TYR A 115 0.91 3.29 -17.28
C TYR A 115 1.04 4.65 -17.96
N ARG A 116 1.54 4.68 -19.20
CA ARG A 116 1.56 5.88 -20.04
C ARG A 116 0.61 5.71 -21.20
N ASP A 117 -0.21 6.72 -21.43
CA ASP A 117 -1.11 6.75 -22.58
C ASP A 117 -0.40 7.14 -23.88
N ASP A 118 -1.14 7.09 -24.99
CA ASP A 118 -0.69 7.46 -26.33
C ASP A 118 -0.29 8.94 -26.44
N ARG A 119 -0.73 9.79 -25.50
CA ARG A 119 -0.37 11.21 -25.42
C ARG A 119 0.87 11.46 -24.57
N GLY A 120 1.45 10.43 -23.96
CA GLY A 120 2.61 10.57 -23.10
C GLY A 120 2.29 10.94 -21.65
N ARG A 121 1.01 10.95 -21.23
CA ARG A 121 0.60 11.22 -19.84
C ARG A 121 0.69 9.93 -19.02
N VAL A 122 1.11 10.04 -17.76
CA VAL A 122 1.21 8.88 -16.86
C VAL A 122 0.04 8.83 -15.91
N VAL A 123 -0.39 7.61 -15.59
CA VAL A 123 -1.36 7.31 -14.54
C VAL A 123 -0.84 6.15 -13.71
N GLN A 124 -1.04 6.20 -12.40
CA GLN A 124 -0.69 5.11 -11.50
C GLN A 124 -1.75 3.99 -11.61
N VAL A 125 -1.29 2.76 -11.79
CA VAL A 125 -2.15 1.58 -12.02
C VAL A 125 -2.00 0.51 -10.94
N ASN A 126 -1.18 0.75 -9.92
CA ASN A 126 -1.10 -0.08 -8.72
C ASN A 126 -0.94 0.82 -7.49
N PHE A 127 -1.41 0.39 -6.32
CA PHE A 127 -1.37 1.24 -5.13
C PHE A 127 -0.98 0.43 -3.91
N ASP A 128 -0.01 0.92 -3.14
CA ASP A 128 0.34 0.35 -1.85
C ASP A 128 -0.54 0.97 -0.75
N LEU A 129 -1.59 0.24 -0.37
CA LEU A 129 -2.52 0.66 0.69
C LEU A 129 -1.93 0.57 2.11
N GLY A 130 -0.73 -0.01 2.27
CA GLY A 130 0.06 0.01 3.50
C GLY A 130 0.86 1.30 3.70
N ARG A 131 0.95 2.15 2.67
CA ARG A 131 1.62 3.46 2.70
C ARG A 131 0.65 4.55 2.22
N ARG A 132 -0.22 5.05 3.09
CA ARG A 132 -1.22 6.05 2.71
C ARG A 132 -1.74 6.80 3.91
N VAL A 133 -2.36 7.95 3.66
CA VAL A 133 -3.32 8.55 4.58
C VAL A 133 -4.70 8.35 3.99
N TYR A 134 -5.67 7.85 4.76
CA TYR A 134 -7.04 7.71 4.24
C TYR A 134 -8.07 8.33 5.17
N LEU A 135 -9.16 8.78 4.54
CA LEU A 135 -10.40 9.18 5.20
C LEU A 135 -11.53 8.35 4.58
N GLY A 136 -12.39 7.80 5.43
CA GLY A 136 -13.50 6.95 5.01
C GLY A 136 -14.80 7.29 5.68
N GLY A 137 -15.89 7.00 4.97
CA GLY A 137 -17.26 7.11 5.46
C GLY A 137 -18.02 5.85 5.08
N SER A 138 -18.83 5.33 6.00
CA SER A 138 -19.57 4.09 5.79
C SER A 138 -20.90 4.08 6.52
N TRP A 139 -21.85 3.37 5.93
CA TRP A 139 -23.04 2.91 6.63
C TRP A 139 -22.65 1.75 7.54
N ALA A 140 -23.03 1.81 8.83
CA ALA A 140 -22.50 0.95 9.88
C ALA A 140 -23.59 0.43 10.85
N PRO A 141 -24.63 -0.27 10.34
CA PRO A 141 -25.68 -0.83 11.15
C PRO A 141 -25.14 -1.80 12.21
N TYR A 142 -25.89 -1.96 13.29
CA TYR A 142 -25.59 -2.95 14.32
C TYR A 142 -26.81 -3.60 14.89
N TYR A 143 -26.58 -4.78 15.46
CA TYR A 143 -27.58 -5.61 16.09
C TYR A 143 -26.99 -6.30 17.32
N ARG A 144 -27.79 -6.38 18.37
CA ARG A 144 -27.51 -7.12 19.60
C ARG A 144 -28.59 -8.20 19.78
N PRO A 145 -28.23 -9.40 20.28
CA PRO A 145 -29.20 -10.48 20.49
C PRO A 145 -30.34 -10.15 21.46
N ASP A 146 -30.20 -9.10 22.28
CA ASP A 146 -31.23 -8.57 23.16
C ASP A 146 -32.35 -7.82 22.41
N GLY A 147 -32.29 -7.76 21.07
CA GLY A 147 -33.26 -7.08 20.21
C GLY A 147 -32.95 -5.60 19.99
N THR A 148 -31.91 -5.06 20.61
CA THR A 148 -31.46 -3.69 20.36
C THR A 148 -30.57 -3.62 19.12
N GLY A 149 -30.61 -2.49 18.43
CA GLY A 149 -29.86 -2.28 17.20
C GLY A 149 -30.24 -0.98 16.52
N SER A 150 -29.47 -0.59 15.52
CA SER A 150 -29.74 0.60 14.72
C SER A 150 -29.31 0.37 13.28
N LEU A 151 -30.20 0.71 12.34
CA LEU A 151 -29.87 0.77 10.91
C LEU A 151 -29.37 2.15 10.49
N GLY A 152 -29.55 3.18 11.31
CA GLY A 152 -29.23 4.58 10.97
C GLY A 152 -27.85 5.05 11.41
N ARG A 153 -26.93 4.13 11.70
CA ARG A 153 -25.60 4.46 12.22
C ARG A 153 -24.61 4.65 11.07
N ALA A 154 -23.86 5.74 11.09
CA ALA A 154 -22.76 6.03 10.19
C ALA A 154 -21.43 5.83 10.92
N LYS A 155 -20.37 5.46 10.19
CA LYS A 155 -19.00 5.39 10.70
C LYS A 155 -18.09 6.27 9.84
N VAL A 156 -17.32 7.14 10.48
CA VAL A 156 -16.23 7.91 9.89
C VAL A 156 -14.91 7.32 10.39
N GLU A 157 -13.93 7.19 9.52
CA GLU A 157 -12.63 6.63 9.87
C GLU A 157 -11.48 7.37 9.22
N PHE A 158 -10.36 7.49 9.94
CA PHE A 158 -9.15 8.13 9.47
C PHE A 158 -7.94 7.34 9.97
N SER A 159 -6.91 7.21 9.14
CA SER A 159 -5.62 6.67 9.57
C SER A 159 -4.50 7.05 8.62
N ALA A 160 -3.28 7.19 9.16
CA ALA A 160 -2.05 7.30 8.39
C ALA A 160 -1.19 6.05 8.58
N ASN A 161 -0.97 5.32 7.49
CA ASN A 161 -0.22 4.08 7.44
C ASN A 161 1.14 4.32 6.77
N VAL A 162 2.21 3.83 7.39
CA VAL A 162 3.55 3.84 6.83
C VAL A 162 4.15 2.45 6.99
N HIS A 163 4.29 1.75 5.87
CA HIS A 163 4.90 0.44 5.80
C HIS A 163 6.26 0.52 5.09
N VAL A 164 7.32 0.08 5.75
CA VAL A 164 8.69 0.12 5.23
C VAL A 164 9.30 -1.28 5.25
N ILE A 165 9.74 -1.74 4.08
CA ILE A 165 10.55 -2.94 3.89
C ILE A 165 11.88 -2.48 3.27
N PRO A 166 13.01 -2.55 4.00
CA PRO A 166 14.31 -2.20 3.44
C PRO A 166 14.68 -3.12 2.26
N GLU A 167 15.44 -2.62 1.28
CA GLU A 167 15.74 -3.31 0.01
C GLU A 167 16.43 -4.69 0.16
N ARG A 168 17.27 -4.86 1.19
CA ARG A 168 17.91 -6.13 1.55
C ARG A 168 17.30 -6.76 2.81
N GLY A 169 16.15 -6.24 3.22
CA GLY A 169 15.58 -6.48 4.53
C GLY A 169 14.84 -7.81 4.59
N ASN A 170 15.33 -8.70 5.44
CA ASN A 170 14.47 -9.68 6.12
C ASN A 170 13.65 -9.01 7.23
N VAL A 171 13.38 -7.72 7.15
CA VAL A 171 12.81 -6.91 8.23
C VAL A 171 11.71 -6.03 7.66
N GLN A 172 10.68 -5.82 8.46
CA GLN A 172 9.51 -5.04 8.12
C GLN A 172 9.17 -4.11 9.28
N HIS A 173 8.84 -2.87 8.97
CA HIS A 173 8.35 -1.88 9.91
C HIS A 173 6.97 -1.42 9.46
N ARG A 174 5.96 -1.49 10.33
CA ARG A 174 4.63 -0.95 10.07
C ARG A 174 4.30 0.06 11.15
N MET A 175 3.96 1.26 10.73
CA MET A 175 3.55 2.35 11.60
C MET A 175 2.13 2.76 11.22
N ARG A 176 1.29 2.94 12.23
CA ARG A 176 -0.05 3.52 12.08
C ARG A 176 -0.15 4.70 13.02
N PHE A 177 -0.60 5.83 12.51
CA PHE A 177 -0.81 7.05 13.26
C PHE A 177 -2.29 7.42 13.20
N LEU A 178 -2.83 7.85 14.33
CA LEU A 178 -4.18 8.37 14.45
C LEU A 178 -5.23 7.44 13.81
N ASP A 179 -5.09 6.13 14.03
CA ASP A 179 -6.08 5.13 13.58
C ASP A 179 -7.35 5.35 14.39
N THR A 180 -8.35 5.98 13.77
CA THR A 180 -9.53 6.51 14.44
C THR A 180 -10.79 6.08 13.72
N GLN A 181 -11.80 5.72 14.50
CA GLN A 181 -13.12 5.31 14.04
C GLN A 181 -14.17 5.93 14.95
N VAL A 182 -15.13 6.62 14.36
CA VAL A 182 -16.22 7.29 15.06
C VAL A 182 -17.52 6.78 14.49
N TRP A 183 -18.38 6.25 15.35
CA TRP A 183 -19.74 5.86 14.99
C TRP A 183 -20.70 6.92 15.50
N LEU A 184 -21.61 7.32 14.63
CA LEU A 184 -22.61 8.36 14.87
C LEU A 184 -23.98 7.79 14.53
N GLY A 185 -24.95 7.91 15.43
CA GLY A 185 -26.32 7.47 15.19
C GLY A 185 -27.35 8.45 15.76
N ALA A 186 -28.62 8.11 15.60
CA ALA A 186 -29.73 8.98 15.98
C ALA A 186 -29.90 9.11 17.51
N SER A 187 -29.41 8.14 18.29
CA SER A 187 -29.42 8.18 19.75
C SER A 187 -28.02 8.46 20.30
N PRO A 188 -27.88 9.16 21.45
CA PRO A 188 -26.61 9.24 22.16
C PRO A 188 -25.98 7.87 22.49
N ARG A 189 -26.80 6.81 22.60
CA ARG A 189 -26.34 5.43 22.81
C ARG A 189 -25.59 4.85 21.62
N ASP A 190 -25.79 5.41 20.42
CA ASP A 190 -25.16 4.96 19.18
C ASP A 190 -23.81 5.65 18.93
N ILE A 191 -23.44 6.63 19.75
CA ILE A 191 -22.17 7.33 19.65
C ILE A 191 -21.07 6.47 20.27
N ARG A 192 -20.08 6.11 19.45
CA ARG A 192 -18.88 5.39 19.87
C ARG A 192 -17.67 6.04 19.23
N PHE A 193 -16.56 6.02 19.96
CA PHE A 193 -15.26 6.38 19.42
C PHE A 193 -14.25 5.30 19.79
N GLU A 194 -13.42 4.92 18.83
CA GLU A 194 -12.28 4.05 19.05
C GLU A 194 -11.12 4.63 18.26
N GLY A 195 -9.98 4.82 18.92
CA GLY A 195 -8.80 5.20 18.18
C GLY A 195 -7.50 4.99 18.94
N SER A 196 -6.38 5.07 18.23
CA SER A 196 -5.04 5.00 18.79
C SER A 196 -4.18 6.12 18.21
N VAL A 197 -3.28 6.67 19.03
CA VAL A 197 -2.38 7.75 18.58
C VAL A 197 -1.29 7.18 17.69
N PHE A 198 -0.67 6.09 18.13
CA PHE A 198 0.44 5.48 17.43
C PHE A 198 0.49 3.98 17.67
N ARG A 199 0.75 3.22 16.60
CA ARG A 199 1.09 1.80 16.66
C ARG A 199 2.31 1.54 15.79
N TYR A 200 3.28 0.83 16.35
CA TYR A 200 4.46 0.36 15.67
C TYR A 200 4.52 -1.15 15.73
N GLU A 201 4.83 -1.79 14.60
CA GLU A 201 5.08 -3.21 14.51
C GLU A 201 6.40 -3.43 13.78
N TRP A 202 7.26 -4.22 14.38
CA TRP A 202 8.47 -4.72 13.78
C TRP A 202 8.35 -6.21 13.55
N GLY A 203 8.78 -6.69 12.40
CA GLY A 203 8.84 -8.13 12.12
C GLY A 203 10.10 -8.48 11.35
N ALA A 204 10.72 -9.60 11.70
CA ALA A 204 11.88 -10.12 11.00
C ALA A 204 11.67 -11.54 10.51
N ARG A 205 12.04 -11.79 9.25
CA ARG A 205 12.17 -13.10 8.65
C ARG A 205 13.47 -13.74 9.09
N LEU A 206 13.36 -14.92 9.70
CA LEU A 206 14.54 -15.70 10.02
C LEU A 206 15.12 -16.31 8.75
N THR A 207 16.45 -16.26 8.61
CA THR A 207 17.16 -16.89 7.49
C THR A 207 17.12 -18.41 7.57
N HIS A 208 17.02 -18.96 8.78
CA HIS A 208 16.93 -20.39 9.06
C HIS A 208 15.67 -20.67 9.86
N SER A 209 14.95 -21.74 9.50
CA SER A 209 13.73 -22.12 10.21
C SER A 209 14.10 -22.77 11.55
N PRO A 210 13.68 -22.18 12.68
CA PRO A 210 14.01 -22.71 14.00
C PRO A 210 13.22 -23.99 14.34
N LEU A 211 12.15 -24.26 13.59
CA LEU A 211 11.26 -25.40 13.76
C LEU A 211 11.17 -26.16 12.42
N TRP A 212 11.28 -27.48 12.47
CA TRP A 212 11.02 -28.35 11.33
C TRP A 212 10.19 -29.55 11.75
N VAL A 213 9.30 -29.98 10.86
CA VAL A 213 8.53 -31.22 11.02
C VAL A 213 9.17 -32.27 10.12
N THR A 214 9.47 -33.44 10.69
CA THR A 214 9.91 -34.60 9.91
C THR A 214 8.75 -35.56 9.79
N THR A 215 8.31 -35.82 8.56
CA THR A 215 7.27 -36.82 8.28
C THR A 215 7.92 -38.17 7.98
N PHE A 216 7.41 -39.23 8.60
CA PHE A 216 7.89 -40.61 8.41
C PHE A 216 6.96 -41.47 7.56
N PHE A 217 5.85 -40.91 7.08
CA PHE A 217 4.93 -41.59 6.17
C PHE A 217 5.54 -41.60 4.76
N GLY A 218 6.09 -42.75 4.34
CA GLY A 218 6.81 -42.89 3.07
C GLY A 218 8.31 -42.60 3.22
N LYS A 219 8.92 -41.94 2.23
CA LYS A 219 10.32 -41.51 2.33
C LYS A 219 10.41 -40.34 3.34
N PRO A 220 11.31 -40.39 4.34
CA PRO A 220 11.46 -39.31 5.31
C PRO A 220 11.64 -37.95 4.62
N ARG A 221 10.78 -36.98 4.96
CA ARG A 221 10.84 -35.61 4.45
C ARG A 221 10.87 -34.63 5.60
N ARG A 222 11.83 -33.71 5.55
CA ARG A 222 11.92 -32.55 6.43
C ARG A 222 11.15 -31.39 5.80
N THR A 223 10.25 -30.80 6.56
CA THR A 223 9.51 -29.58 6.21
C THR A 223 9.87 -28.50 7.21
N ASP A 224 10.61 -27.51 6.74
CA ASP A 224 10.97 -26.34 7.54
C ASP A 224 9.76 -25.40 7.68
N ILE A 225 9.47 -24.97 8.91
CA ILE A 225 8.38 -24.03 9.19
C ILE A 225 8.98 -22.63 9.29
N PRO A 226 8.67 -21.72 8.35
CA PRO A 226 9.20 -20.36 8.39
C PRO A 226 8.49 -19.56 9.48
N LEU A 227 9.08 -19.52 10.67
CA LEU A 227 8.60 -18.67 11.77
C LEU A 227 9.27 -17.30 11.67
N ASN A 228 8.45 -16.24 11.59
CA ASN A 228 8.93 -14.87 11.66
C ASN A 228 8.52 -14.30 13.01
N PHE A 229 9.47 -13.67 13.71
CA PHE A 229 9.22 -13.06 15.01
C PHE A 229 9.12 -11.56 14.86
N GLY A 230 8.27 -10.96 15.68
CA GLY A 230 8.08 -9.53 15.72
C GLY A 230 7.71 -9.06 17.12
N PHE A 231 7.63 -7.76 17.25
CA PHE A 231 7.02 -7.12 18.41
C PHE A 231 6.19 -5.93 17.97
N GLY A 232 5.19 -5.59 18.77
CA GLY A 232 4.30 -4.46 18.60
C GLY A 232 4.32 -3.54 19.81
N LEU A 233 4.10 -2.26 19.55
CA LEU A 233 3.83 -1.23 20.53
C LEU A 233 2.62 -0.44 20.07
N GLU A 234 1.59 -0.33 20.91
CA GLU A 234 0.46 0.57 20.70
C GLU A 234 0.40 1.58 21.86
N VAL A 235 0.27 2.85 21.54
CA VAL A 235 0.30 3.96 22.51
C VAL A 235 -1.02 4.73 22.45
N ALA A 236 -1.56 5.02 23.64
CA ALA A 236 -2.73 5.85 23.84
C ALA A 236 -3.93 5.39 22.98
N ARG A 237 -4.40 4.17 23.21
CA ARG A 237 -5.66 3.70 22.66
C ARG A 237 -6.81 4.21 23.49
N ILE A 238 -7.76 4.89 22.88
CA ILE A 238 -8.93 5.45 23.52
C ILE A 238 -10.16 4.70 22.99
N GLU A 239 -10.97 4.19 23.89
CA GLU A 239 -12.28 3.62 23.59
C GLU A 239 -13.33 4.39 24.39
N TYR A 240 -14.29 5.00 23.69
CA TYR A 240 -15.42 5.70 24.29
C TYR A 240 -16.71 5.04 23.83
N LEU A 241 -17.55 4.74 24.80
CA LEU A 241 -18.87 4.16 24.65
C LEU A 241 -19.83 4.94 25.55
N ASN A 242 -21.12 4.85 25.28
CA ASN A 242 -22.10 5.46 26.17
C ASN A 242 -22.02 4.86 27.59
N GLY A 243 -21.51 5.65 28.54
CA GLY A 243 -21.35 5.25 29.95
C GLY A 243 -20.02 4.61 30.31
N ALA A 244 -19.06 4.48 29.38
CA ALA A 244 -17.73 3.95 29.66
C ALA A 244 -16.66 4.55 28.76
N SER A 245 -15.49 4.84 29.35
CA SER A 245 -14.34 5.34 28.60
C SER A 245 -13.08 4.67 29.12
N PHE A 246 -12.28 4.12 28.21
CA PHE A 246 -11.05 3.40 28.50
C PHE A 246 -9.89 4.04 27.75
N VAL A 247 -8.75 4.16 28.42
CA VAL A 247 -7.50 4.64 27.82
C VAL A 247 -6.40 3.61 28.09
N SER A 248 -6.01 2.84 27.08
CA SER A 248 -4.78 2.04 27.15
C SER A 248 -3.57 2.95 26.95
N ILE A 249 -2.74 3.06 27.98
CA ILE A 249 -1.56 3.95 27.97
C ILE A 249 -0.53 3.40 27.00
N ALA A 250 -0.20 2.12 27.15
CA ALA A 250 0.68 1.36 26.27
C ALA A 250 0.30 -0.12 26.26
N GLU A 251 0.40 -0.75 25.09
CA GLU A 251 0.33 -2.20 24.88
C GLU A 251 1.64 -2.63 24.22
N PHE A 252 2.28 -3.65 24.79
CA PHE A 252 3.48 -4.27 24.21
C PHE A 252 3.13 -5.69 23.85
N ASP A 253 3.32 -6.08 22.59
CA ASP A 253 3.03 -7.43 22.13
C ASP A 253 4.25 -8.11 21.51
N GLY A 254 4.37 -9.42 21.74
CA GLY A 254 5.21 -10.31 20.96
C GLY A 254 4.38 -10.92 19.84
N ALA A 255 4.95 -11.00 18.63
CA ALA A 255 4.27 -11.47 17.44
C ALA A 255 5.01 -12.65 16.80
N VAL A 256 4.24 -13.62 16.31
CA VAL A 256 4.73 -14.72 15.48
C VAL A 256 3.88 -14.82 14.23
N ASP A 257 4.50 -14.70 13.06
CA ASP A 257 3.81 -14.97 11.80
C ASP A 257 3.80 -16.48 11.57
N ILE A 258 2.60 -17.06 11.60
CA ILE A 258 2.34 -18.49 11.30
C ILE A 258 2.52 -18.74 9.80
N TRP A 259 2.19 -17.73 8.99
CA TRP A 259 2.39 -17.73 7.55
C TRP A 259 2.68 -16.31 7.07
N ARG A 260 3.50 -16.20 6.02
CA ARG A 260 3.82 -14.93 5.37
C ARG A 260 4.17 -15.15 3.91
N SER A 261 3.77 -14.20 3.06
CA SER A 261 4.14 -14.18 1.64
C SER A 261 5.61 -13.78 1.44
N ASN A 262 6.15 -14.10 0.26
CA ASN A 262 7.56 -13.82 -0.06
C ASN A 262 7.89 -12.33 -0.17
N ASP A 263 6.91 -11.49 -0.50
CA ASP A 263 7.02 -10.03 -0.54
C ASP A 263 6.78 -9.38 0.84
N LEU A 264 6.55 -10.19 1.88
CA LEU A 264 6.28 -9.77 3.26
C LEU A 264 4.98 -8.96 3.46
N GLU A 265 4.16 -8.78 2.43
CA GLU A 265 2.94 -7.97 2.53
C GLU A 265 1.80 -8.73 3.20
N SER A 266 1.58 -9.99 2.77
CA SER A 266 0.51 -10.83 3.28
C SER A 266 0.98 -11.72 4.42
N PHE A 267 0.15 -11.92 5.44
CA PHE A 267 0.51 -12.72 6.61
C PHE A 267 -0.69 -13.26 7.37
N ILE A 268 -0.42 -14.25 8.21
CA ILE A 268 -1.24 -14.66 9.35
C ILE A 268 -0.34 -14.60 10.58
N ARG A 269 -0.74 -13.83 11.59
CA ARG A 269 0.06 -13.49 12.76
C ARG A 269 -0.70 -13.74 14.04
N LEU A 270 -0.05 -14.42 14.97
CA LEU A 270 -0.47 -14.49 16.36
C LEU A 270 0.29 -13.43 17.17
N ARG A 271 -0.42 -12.65 17.97
CA ARG A 271 0.14 -11.68 18.93
C ARG A 271 -0.31 -11.99 20.34
N LEU A 272 0.59 -11.75 21.29
CA LEU A 272 0.33 -11.87 22.73
C LEU A 272 1.02 -10.71 23.44
N GLY A 273 0.29 -9.98 24.29
CA GLY A 273 0.86 -8.83 24.96
C GLY A 273 0.02 -8.29 26.12
N PRO A 274 0.64 -7.75 27.18
CA PRO A 274 -0.06 -6.96 28.18
C PRO A 274 -0.24 -5.50 27.75
N ALA A 275 -1.31 -4.88 28.27
CA ALA A 275 -1.53 -3.45 28.24
C ALA A 275 -1.89 -2.92 29.62
N ALA A 276 -1.53 -1.67 29.91
CA ALA A 276 -2.05 -0.92 31.06
C ALA A 276 -3.24 -0.07 30.60
N GLU A 277 -4.41 -0.29 31.18
CA GLU A 277 -5.66 0.39 30.81
C GLU A 277 -6.23 1.19 31.97
N TYR A 278 -6.50 2.47 31.73
CA TYR A 278 -7.17 3.35 32.67
C TYR A 278 -8.67 3.43 32.34
N ASP A 279 -9.50 3.03 33.30
CA ASP A 279 -10.94 3.25 33.29
C ASP A 279 -11.24 4.65 33.81
N VAL A 280 -11.67 5.54 32.91
CA VAL A 280 -11.91 6.95 33.23
C VAL A 280 -13.10 7.12 34.15
N VAL A 281 -14.14 6.29 33.99
CA VAL A 281 -15.39 6.41 34.76
C VAL A 281 -15.17 5.87 36.17
N ALA A 282 -14.54 4.70 36.30
CA ALA A 282 -14.24 4.09 37.60
C ALA A 282 -12.97 4.65 38.28
N ARG A 283 -12.21 5.51 37.59
CA ARG A 283 -10.98 6.16 38.06
C ARG A 283 -9.93 5.19 38.58
N GLY A 284 -9.52 4.23 37.75
CA GLY A 284 -8.44 3.33 38.13
C GLY A 284 -7.79 2.60 36.96
N VAL A 285 -6.62 2.03 37.22
CA VAL A 285 -5.81 1.32 36.23
C VAL A 285 -5.96 -0.19 36.43
N GLY A 286 -6.07 -0.93 35.33
CA GLY A 286 -6.02 -2.37 35.29
C GLY A 286 -4.95 -2.89 34.32
N LEU A 287 -4.64 -4.19 34.45
CA LEU A 287 -3.80 -4.92 33.52
C LEU A 287 -4.69 -5.67 32.52
N ARG A 288 -4.45 -5.46 31.23
CA ARG A 288 -5.19 -6.09 30.13
C ARG A 288 -4.26 -6.96 29.27
N PRO A 289 -4.02 -8.24 29.61
CA PRO A 289 -3.47 -9.19 28.65
C PRO A 289 -4.40 -9.40 27.46
N THR A 290 -3.78 -9.50 26.29
CA THR A 290 -4.43 -9.66 24.99
C THR A 290 -3.77 -10.79 24.21
N VAL A 291 -4.59 -11.65 23.61
CA VAL A 291 -4.19 -12.57 22.54
C VAL A 291 -4.93 -12.17 21.28
N ALA A 292 -4.23 -12.02 20.16
CA ALA A 292 -4.84 -11.65 18.90
C ALA A 292 -4.31 -12.50 17.73
N LEU A 293 -5.19 -12.79 16.79
CA LEU A 293 -4.88 -13.38 15.49
C LEU A 293 -5.21 -12.34 14.41
N ASP A 294 -4.20 -11.91 13.68
CA ASP A 294 -4.31 -10.95 12.58
C ASP A 294 -4.01 -11.63 11.26
N ALA A 295 -4.74 -11.27 10.22
CA ALA A 295 -4.43 -11.67 8.86
C ALA A 295 -4.67 -10.51 7.90
N ASP A 296 -3.80 -10.41 6.91
CA ASP A 296 -3.82 -9.38 5.87
C ASP A 296 -3.36 -10.05 4.58
N PHE A 297 -4.17 -9.95 3.53
CA PHE A 297 -3.92 -10.61 2.27
C PHE A 297 -4.16 -9.66 1.11
N THR A 298 -3.16 -9.56 0.23
CA THR A 298 -3.28 -8.92 -1.07
C THR A 298 -3.42 -10.02 -2.12
N PHE A 299 -4.56 -10.11 -2.81
CA PHE A 299 -4.86 -11.26 -3.68
C PHE A 299 -4.30 -11.16 -5.10
N ASP A 300 -4.10 -9.95 -5.60
CA ASP A 300 -3.67 -9.73 -6.98
C ASP A 300 -2.28 -9.10 -7.04
N GLU A 301 -1.64 -9.25 -8.21
CA GLU A 301 -0.31 -8.70 -8.46
C GLU A 301 -0.29 -7.16 -8.40
N ASN A 302 -1.42 -6.52 -8.73
CA ASN A 302 -1.55 -5.06 -8.77
C ASN A 302 -1.97 -4.45 -7.41
N GLY A 303 -2.33 -5.27 -6.43
CA GLY A 303 -2.77 -4.83 -5.11
C GLY A 303 -4.12 -4.12 -5.09
N PHE A 304 -5.04 -4.49 -5.97
CA PHE A 304 -6.41 -3.96 -5.98
C PHE A 304 -7.32 -4.58 -4.91
N HIS A 305 -7.05 -5.81 -4.48
CA HIS A 305 -7.93 -6.60 -3.62
C HIS A 305 -7.25 -6.97 -2.30
N HIS A 306 -7.84 -6.51 -1.20
CA HIS A 306 -7.31 -6.70 0.14
C HIS A 306 -8.33 -7.38 1.05
N LEU A 307 -7.90 -8.41 1.77
CA LEU A 307 -8.69 -9.06 2.83
C LEU A 307 -7.97 -8.92 4.16
N ILE A 308 -8.64 -8.32 5.13
CA ILE A 308 -8.13 -8.07 6.47
C ILE A 308 -9.01 -8.82 7.47
N ALA A 309 -8.42 -9.66 8.29
CA ALA A 309 -9.11 -10.34 9.39
C ALA A 309 -8.39 -10.06 10.71
N ASN A 310 -9.15 -9.88 11.78
CA ASN A 310 -8.63 -9.74 13.13
C ASN A 310 -9.56 -10.49 14.09
N ALA A 311 -8.98 -11.19 15.05
CA ALA A 311 -9.68 -11.70 16.22
C ALA A 311 -8.83 -11.40 17.45
N ALA A 312 -9.42 -10.88 18.53
CA ALA A 312 -8.70 -10.53 19.74
C ALA A 312 -9.51 -10.90 20.98
N ALA A 313 -8.88 -11.56 21.94
CA ALA A 313 -9.43 -11.88 23.24
C ALA A 313 -8.62 -11.15 24.32
N GLU A 314 -9.33 -10.48 25.22
CA GLU A 314 -8.75 -9.65 26.28
C GLU A 314 -9.36 -10.04 27.62
N LYS A 315 -8.55 -9.99 28.67
CA LYS A 315 -8.98 -10.21 30.05
C LYS A 315 -8.47 -9.06 30.89
N LEU A 316 -9.31 -8.50 31.76
CA LEU A 316 -8.96 -7.38 32.62
C LEU A 316 -8.76 -7.86 34.05
N TYR A 317 -7.59 -7.53 34.60
CA TYR A 317 -7.20 -7.82 35.98
C TYR A 317 -6.92 -6.53 36.75
N PHE A 318 -7.07 -6.59 38.08
CA PHE A 318 -6.80 -5.48 38.99
C PHE A 318 -7.59 -4.20 38.70
N THR A 319 -8.69 -4.29 37.94
CA THR A 319 -9.57 -3.16 37.67
C THR A 319 -10.40 -2.78 38.89
N PRO A 320 -10.83 -1.51 39.02
CA PRO A 320 -11.75 -1.09 40.07
C PRO A 320 -13.02 -1.94 40.10
N ARG A 321 -13.56 -2.19 41.29
CA ARG A 321 -14.88 -2.81 41.44
C ARG A 321 -15.96 -1.79 41.09
N VAL A 322 -16.85 -2.15 40.17
CA VAL A 322 -18.01 -1.37 39.77
C VAL A 322 -19.22 -2.27 39.92
N GLU A 323 -20.27 -1.79 40.57
CA GLU A 323 -21.51 -2.55 40.76
C GLU A 323 -22.13 -2.92 39.41
N GLY A 324 -22.58 -4.17 39.27
CA GLY A 324 -23.14 -4.68 38.01
C GLY A 324 -22.13 -5.03 36.92
N ARG A 325 -20.81 -4.89 37.19
CA ARG A 325 -19.72 -5.33 36.30
C ARG A 325 -19.10 -6.64 36.79
N SER A 326 -18.67 -7.49 35.85
CA SER A 326 -17.89 -8.70 36.15
C SER A 326 -16.63 -8.38 36.97
N LEU A 327 -16.25 -9.25 37.91
CA LEU A 327 -15.05 -9.06 38.74
C LEU A 327 -13.76 -9.13 37.90
N HIS A 328 -13.78 -9.95 36.85
CA HIS A 328 -12.68 -10.12 35.89
C HIS A 328 -13.24 -9.97 34.48
N PRO A 329 -13.47 -8.72 34.03
CA PRO A 329 -14.08 -8.49 32.75
C PRO A 329 -13.24 -9.03 31.59
N SER A 330 -13.90 -9.35 30.50
CA SER A 330 -13.36 -10.00 29.32
C SER A 330 -13.95 -9.34 28.08
N ARG A 331 -13.15 -9.23 27.04
CA ARG A 331 -13.59 -8.70 25.74
C ARG A 331 -13.16 -9.67 24.65
N LEU A 332 -14.04 -9.91 23.69
CA LEU A 332 -13.74 -10.68 22.49
C LEU A 332 -14.17 -9.85 21.29
N ARG A 333 -13.26 -9.66 20.34
CA ARG A 333 -13.53 -8.92 19.11
C ARG A 333 -13.15 -9.78 17.92
N PHE A 334 -13.93 -9.72 16.87
CA PHE A 334 -13.55 -10.22 15.56
C PHE A 334 -13.98 -9.25 14.47
N LYS A 335 -13.21 -9.23 13.39
CA LYS A 335 -13.42 -8.40 12.21
C LYS A 335 -12.98 -9.18 10.98
N LEU A 336 -13.78 -9.11 9.92
CA LEU A 336 -13.43 -9.55 8.58
C LEU A 336 -13.79 -8.41 7.63
N ALA A 337 -12.82 -7.88 6.90
CA ALA A 337 -12.96 -6.76 6.01
C ALA A 337 -12.39 -7.08 4.64
N TYR A 338 -13.08 -6.61 3.61
CA TYR A 338 -12.62 -6.66 2.23
C TYR A 338 -12.57 -5.24 1.69
N GLU A 339 -11.44 -4.86 1.11
CA GLU A 339 -11.20 -3.56 0.49
C GLU A 339 -10.80 -3.75 -0.97
N VAL A 340 -11.48 -3.04 -1.87
CA VAL A 340 -11.20 -3.08 -3.31
C VAL A 340 -11.06 -1.67 -3.86
N ILE A 341 -10.03 -1.44 -4.67
CA ILE A 341 -9.83 -0.18 -5.38
C ILE A 341 -10.79 -0.11 -6.57
N LEU A 342 -11.61 0.94 -6.64
CA LEU A 342 -12.59 1.11 -7.71
C LEU A 342 -12.02 1.92 -8.88
N PHE A 343 -11.42 3.06 -8.57
CA PHE A 343 -10.79 3.98 -9.51
C PHE A 343 -9.89 4.96 -8.75
N SER A 344 -9.14 5.78 -9.47
CA SER A 344 -8.33 6.87 -8.89
C SER A 344 -8.71 8.23 -9.47
N ILE A 345 -8.54 9.28 -8.68
CA ILE A 345 -8.62 10.68 -9.13
C ILE A 345 -7.25 11.30 -8.91
N ASN A 346 -6.56 11.71 -9.97
CA ASN A 346 -5.20 12.25 -9.89
C ASN A 346 -4.25 11.35 -9.07
N ASP A 347 -4.25 10.05 -9.37
CA ASP A 347 -3.47 9.01 -8.67
C ASP A 347 -3.83 8.80 -7.17
N TYR A 348 -4.96 9.33 -6.71
CA TYR A 348 -5.50 9.04 -5.38
C TYR A 348 -6.62 8.00 -5.47
N PRO A 349 -6.42 6.77 -4.95
CA PRO A 349 -7.40 5.70 -5.11
C PRO A 349 -8.61 5.91 -4.20
N LEU A 350 -9.79 5.71 -4.78
CA LEU A 350 -11.05 5.54 -4.08
C LEU A 350 -11.34 4.04 -3.95
N THR A 351 -11.53 3.57 -2.72
CA THR A 351 -11.76 2.16 -2.43
C THR A 351 -13.15 1.93 -1.85
N LEU A 352 -13.74 0.79 -2.18
CA LEU A 352 -14.92 0.25 -1.51
C LEU A 352 -14.45 -0.66 -0.37
N VAL A 353 -15.04 -0.49 0.81
CA VAL A 353 -14.78 -1.33 1.98
C VAL A 353 -16.08 -1.92 2.47
N VAL A 354 -16.09 -3.25 2.61
CA VAL A 354 -17.16 -4.00 3.25
C VAL A 354 -16.56 -4.79 4.39
N ASP A 355 -17.12 -4.66 5.60
CA ASP A 355 -16.59 -5.39 6.75
C ASP A 355 -17.69 -5.87 7.71
N GLY A 356 -17.49 -7.04 8.31
CA GLY A 356 -18.32 -7.59 9.38
C GLY A 356 -17.55 -7.63 10.68
N ARG A 357 -18.19 -7.29 11.80
CA ARG A 357 -17.59 -7.29 13.14
C ARG A 357 -18.52 -7.94 14.14
N GLY A 358 -17.92 -8.61 15.12
CA GLY A 358 -18.61 -8.98 16.34
C GLY A 358 -17.76 -8.63 17.55
N THR A 359 -18.40 -8.09 18.57
CA THR A 359 -17.78 -7.73 19.85
C THR A 359 -18.61 -8.32 20.96
N TRP A 360 -18.00 -9.12 21.81
CA TRP A 360 -18.56 -9.52 23.09
C TRP A 360 -17.80 -8.84 24.22
N ARG A 361 -18.53 -8.41 25.24
CA ARG A 361 -17.94 -7.76 26.41
C ARG A 361 -18.81 -7.92 27.65
N ASP A 362 -18.21 -7.82 28.83
CA ASP A 362 -18.89 -7.79 30.15
C ASP A 362 -18.30 -6.72 31.10
N ASP A 363 -17.51 -5.80 30.55
CA ASP A 363 -16.79 -4.74 31.26
C ASP A 363 -17.56 -3.40 31.34
N VAL A 364 -18.71 -3.31 30.68
CA VAL A 364 -19.58 -2.12 30.64
C VAL A 364 -20.98 -2.48 31.10
N VAL A 365 -21.46 -1.77 32.12
CA VAL A 365 -22.80 -1.95 32.69
C VAL A 365 -23.86 -1.62 31.63
N GLY A 366 -24.82 -2.52 31.45
CA GLY A 366 -25.89 -2.36 30.46
C GLY A 366 -25.50 -2.64 29.01
N MET A 367 -24.24 -2.95 28.71
CA MET A 367 -23.78 -3.33 27.37
C MET A 367 -23.21 -4.75 27.31
N THR A 368 -23.40 -5.55 28.36
CA THR A 368 -22.91 -6.94 28.43
C THR A 368 -23.51 -7.80 27.32
N GLY A 369 -22.70 -8.65 26.69
CA GLY A 369 -23.13 -9.56 25.62
C GLY A 369 -22.52 -9.21 24.26
N TRP A 370 -23.09 -9.82 23.22
CA TRP A 370 -22.65 -9.66 21.84
C TRP A 370 -23.27 -8.43 21.16
N GLU A 371 -22.46 -7.74 20.37
CA GLU A 371 -22.87 -6.77 19.35
C GLU A 371 -22.25 -7.18 18.02
N PHE A 372 -23.07 -7.26 16.98
CA PHE A 372 -22.64 -7.51 15.61
C PHE A 372 -22.86 -6.25 14.77
N SER A 373 -21.96 -5.98 13.85
CA SER A 373 -22.10 -4.89 12.87
C SER A 373 -21.64 -5.33 11.50
N ALA A 374 -22.25 -4.75 10.48
CA ALA A 374 -21.84 -4.89 9.09
C ALA A 374 -21.67 -3.48 8.54
N ASN A 375 -20.55 -3.20 7.90
CA ASN A 375 -20.21 -1.87 7.41
C ASN A 375 -20.02 -1.93 5.89
N ALA A 376 -20.51 -0.94 5.19
CA ALA A 376 -20.24 -0.74 3.77
C ALA A 376 -19.97 0.75 3.51
N GLY A 377 -18.86 1.08 2.85
CA GLY A 377 -18.52 2.46 2.61
C GLY A 377 -17.32 2.66 1.69
N LEU A 378 -16.87 3.90 1.61
CA LEU A 378 -15.79 4.31 0.73
C LEU A 378 -14.63 4.88 1.54
N ARG A 379 -13.40 4.67 1.06
CA ARG A 379 -12.21 5.38 1.54
C ARG A 379 -11.55 6.13 0.39
N PHE A 380 -11.18 7.36 0.66
CA PHE A 380 -10.30 8.13 -0.21
C PHE A 380 -8.88 8.07 0.35
N SER A 381 -7.93 7.60 -0.45
CA SER A 381 -6.54 7.44 -0.01
C SER A 381 -5.63 8.48 -0.67
N LEU A 382 -4.89 9.19 0.16
CA LEU A 382 -3.88 10.16 -0.21
C LEU A 382 -2.47 9.55 -0.09
N TRP A 383 -1.59 9.95 -0.99
CA TRP A 383 -0.17 9.58 -1.01
C TRP A 383 0.08 8.07 -1.02
N ALA A 384 -0.81 7.29 -1.65
CA ALA A 384 -0.60 5.87 -1.88
C ALA A 384 0.41 5.66 -3.01
N PRO A 385 1.68 5.30 -2.74
CA PRO A 385 2.67 5.14 -3.80
C PRO A 385 2.38 3.89 -4.63
N ALA A 386 3.05 3.80 -5.78
CA ALA A 386 3.07 2.56 -6.55
C ALA A 386 3.62 1.41 -5.69
N ARG A 387 2.99 0.24 -5.80
CA ARG A 387 3.42 -0.96 -5.08
C ARG A 387 4.72 -1.48 -5.66
N TYR A 388 5.68 -1.83 -4.79
CA TYR A 388 6.90 -2.51 -5.23
C TYR A 388 6.54 -3.94 -5.62
N SER A 389 6.57 -4.25 -6.92
CA SER A 389 6.40 -5.64 -7.34
C SER A 389 7.64 -6.46 -6.96
N SER A 390 7.46 -7.74 -6.66
CA SER A 390 8.58 -8.68 -6.48
C SER A 390 9.50 -8.80 -7.71
N ARG A 391 9.06 -8.30 -8.89
CA ARG A 391 9.91 -8.13 -10.08
C ARG A 391 10.95 -7.02 -9.91
N GLN A 392 10.63 -5.92 -9.22
CA GLN A 392 11.57 -4.81 -8.97
C GLN A 392 12.66 -5.17 -7.95
N LEU A 393 12.34 -5.97 -6.92
CA LEU A 393 13.35 -6.43 -5.95
C LEU A 393 14.37 -7.42 -6.55
N ARG A 394 14.11 -7.97 -7.74
CA ARG A 394 14.99 -8.94 -8.43
C ARG A 394 15.83 -8.33 -9.55
N VAL A 395 15.55 -7.10 -9.97
CA VAL A 395 16.23 -6.48 -11.12
C VAL A 395 16.84 -5.16 -10.68
N GLY A 396 18.17 -5.09 -10.64
CA GLY A 396 18.88 -3.84 -10.86
C GLY A 396 19.77 -3.30 -9.75
N GLY A 397 19.70 -3.74 -8.50
CA GLY A 397 20.71 -3.43 -7.46
C GLY A 397 20.97 -1.94 -7.13
N GLU A 398 20.34 -1.00 -7.82
CA GLU A 398 20.42 0.44 -7.57
C GLU A 398 19.09 0.98 -7.03
N PRO A 399 19.15 1.85 -6.01
CA PRO A 399 17.96 2.44 -5.41
C PRO A 399 17.27 3.38 -6.39
N LEU A 400 15.96 3.21 -6.58
CA LEU A 400 15.13 4.32 -7.04
C LEU A 400 15.11 5.34 -5.89
N PRO A 401 15.51 6.61 -6.11
CA PRO A 401 15.43 7.61 -5.06
C PRO A 401 13.98 7.71 -4.58
N ALA A 402 13.81 7.74 -3.26
CA ALA A 402 12.52 8.06 -2.65
C ALA A 402 11.96 9.33 -3.34
N PRO A 403 10.64 9.41 -3.61
CA PRO A 403 10.06 10.64 -4.12
C PRO A 403 10.46 11.76 -3.16
N SER A 404 11.31 12.67 -3.63
CA SER A 404 11.63 13.86 -2.87
C SER A 404 10.32 14.62 -2.73
N VAL A 405 9.83 14.71 -1.50
CA VAL A 405 8.89 15.73 -1.14
C VAL A 405 9.64 17.02 -1.39
N LYS A 406 9.34 17.70 -2.50
CA LYS A 406 9.73 19.10 -2.63
C LYS A 406 9.04 19.81 -1.49
N SER A 407 9.82 20.19 -0.48
CA SER A 407 9.44 21.30 0.38
C SER A 407 9.36 22.51 -0.53
N GLU A 408 8.14 22.99 -0.78
CA GLU A 408 7.95 24.37 -1.25
C GLU A 408 8.45 25.36 -0.20
#